data_AF-A0A177KM76-F1
#
_entry.id   AF-A0A177KM76-F1
#
_cell.length_a   1.000
_cell.length_b   1.000
_cell.length_c   1.000
_cell.angle_alpha   90.00
_cell.angle_beta   90.00
_cell.angle_gamma   90.00
#
_symmetry.space_group_name_H-M   'P 1'
#
loop_
_entity.id
_entity.type
_entity.pdbx_description
1 polymer ?
#
loop_
_entity_poly.entity_id
_entity_poly.type
_entity_poly.pdbx_seq_one_letter_code
_entity_poly.pdbx_strand_id
1 'polypeptide(L)' 'MQFEQLATQYTPMIHRIMNKLHIYKNKEDYHQIGLIALWEAHTKFDSAKGAFPPYAYSYIQGRILNALTKDAAFSDKPS' A
#
# COMPACT_ATOMS: atom_id res chain seq x y z
N MET A 1 -11.82 -5.21 15.06
CA MET A 1 -10.92 -6.31 15.51
C MET A 1 -10.39 -7.16 14.35
N GLN A 2 -11.21 -7.61 13.39
CA GLN A 2 -10.73 -8.52 12.33
C GLN A 2 -9.68 -7.88 11.39
N PHE A 3 -9.86 -6.62 11.00
CA PHE A 3 -8.88 -5.93 10.15
C PHE A 3 -7.57 -5.58 10.89
N GLU A 4 -7.63 -5.17 12.16
CA GLU A 4 -6.44 -4.78 12.95
C GLU A 4 -5.39 -5.91 13.03
N GLN A 5 -5.86 -7.16 13.15
CA GLN A 5 -4.98 -8.33 13.16
C GLN A 5 -4.34 -8.56 11.78
N LEU A 6 -5.13 -8.43 10.71
CA LEU A 6 -4.63 -8.51 9.34
C LEU A 6 -3.63 -7.39 9.04
N ALA A 7 -3.94 -6.17 9.46
CA ALA A 7 -3.06 -5.01 9.36
C ALA A 7 -1.73 -5.29 10.04
N THR A 8 -1.74 -5.75 11.30
CA THR A 8 -0.54 -6.11 12.05
C THR A 8 0.29 -7.18 11.32
N GLN A 9 -0.37 -8.21 10.77
CA GLN A 9 0.30 -9.29 10.03
C GLN A 9 0.96 -8.79 8.73
N TYR A 10 0.35 -7.82 8.04
CA TYR A 10 0.79 -7.34 6.73
C TYR A 10 1.59 -6.03 6.79
N THR A 11 1.68 -5.35 7.94
CA THR A 11 2.55 -4.17 8.14
C THR A 11 3.99 -4.41 7.66
N PRO A 12 4.65 -5.56 7.94
CA PRO A 12 5.99 -5.83 7.40
C PRO A 12 6.04 -5.84 5.86
N MET A 13 4.97 -6.28 5.19
CA MET A 13 4.86 -6.24 3.73
C MET A 13 4.75 -4.81 3.20
N ILE A 14 3.95 -3.95 3.86
CA ILE A 14 3.83 -2.54 3.53
C ILE A 14 5.20 -1.85 3.68
N HIS A 15 5.89 -2.05 4.80
CA HIS A 15 7.23 -1.51 5.01
C HIS A 15 8.24 -2.00 3.96
N ARG A 16 8.18 -3.29 3.59
CA ARG A 16 9.03 -3.83 2.51
C ARG A 16 8.77 -3.16 1.17
N ILE A 17 7.51 -2.89 0.83
CA ILE A 17 7.14 -2.17 -0.41
C ILE A 17 7.66 -0.74 -0.35
N MET A 18 7.45 -0.01 0.76
CA MET A 18 7.94 1.36 0.94
C MET A 18 9.47 1.44 0.80
N ASN A 19 10.19 0.49 1.41
CA ASN A 19 11.64 0.40 1.30
C ASN A 19 12.10 0.13 -0.15
N LYS A 20 11.41 -0.77 -0.86
CA LYS A 20 11.68 -1.08 -2.28
C LYS A 20 11.42 0.12 -3.19
N LEU A 21 10.46 0.97 -2.84
CA LEU A 21 10.12 2.19 -3.57
C LEU A 21 10.93 3.42 -3.11
N HIS A 22 11.95 3.22 -2.26
CA HIS A 22 12.82 4.29 -1.76
C HIS A 22 12.06 5.44 -1.07
N ILE A 23 10.99 5.12 -0.34
CA ILE A 23 10.18 6.10 0.39
C ILE A 23 10.86 6.44 1.72
N TYR A 24 11.49 7.61 1.76
CA TYR A 24 12.20 8.10 2.95
C TYR A 24 11.50 9.28 3.65
N LYS A 25 10.56 9.95 2.97
CA LYS A 25 9.74 11.06 3.48
C LYS A 25 8.28 10.62 3.58
N ASN A 26 7.49 11.31 4.44
CA ASN A 26 6.06 11.07 4.63
C ASN A 26 5.72 9.59 4.87
N LYS A 27 6.58 8.88 5.63
CA LYS A 27 6.46 7.43 5.82
C LYS A 27 5.12 7.04 6.42
N GLU A 28 4.63 7.81 7.38
CA GLU A 28 3.32 7.56 8.01
C GLU A 28 2.19 7.66 6.99
N ASP A 29 2.21 8.64 6.09
CA ASP A 29 1.19 8.81 5.05
C ASP A 29 1.19 7.63 4.08
N TYR A 30 2.37 7.23 3.59
CA TYR A 30 2.48 6.07 2.70
C TYR A 30 2.14 4.75 3.41
N HIS A 31 2.42 4.64 4.70
CA HIS A 31 2.00 3.49 5.51
C HIS A 31 0.46 3.45 5.63
N GLN A 32 -0.20 4.59 5.90
CA GLN A 32 -1.66 4.68 5.90
C GLN A 32 -2.26 4.32 4.53
N ILE A 33 -1.67 4.81 3.44
CA ILE A 33 -2.07 4.43 2.07
C ILE A 33 -1.94 2.91 1.87
N GLY A 34 -0.86 2.31 2.38
CA GLY A 34 -0.67 0.86 2.37
C GLY A 34 -1.74 0.10 3.15
N LEU A 35 -2.13 0.58 4.34
CA LEU A 35 -3.20 -0.01 5.14
C LEU A 35 -4.57 0.10 4.46
N ILE A 36 -4.90 1.27 3.89
CA ILE A 36 -6.13 1.46 3.12
C ILE A 36 -6.15 0.51 1.91
N ALA A 37 -5.01 0.40 1.20
CA ALA A 37 -4.89 -0.51 0.07
C ALA A 37 -5.04 -1.99 0.49
N LEU A 38 -4.51 -2.39 1.64
CA LEU A 38 -4.69 -3.73 2.19
C LEU A 38 -6.17 -4.01 2.52
N TRP A 39 -6.86 -3.04 3.13
CA TRP A 39 -8.29 -3.16 3.43
C TRP A 39 -9.13 -3.33 2.14
N GLU A 40 -8.85 -2.51 1.13
CA GLU A 40 -9.51 -2.64 -0.17
C GLU A 40 -9.19 -3.96 -0.87
N ALA A 41 -7.94 -4.43 -0.81
CA ALA A 41 -7.57 -5.73 -1.34
C ALA A 41 -8.33 -6.84 -0.61
N HIS A 42 -8.38 -6.80 0.72
CA HIS A 42 -9.09 -7.80 1.52
C HIS A 42 -10.59 -7.85 1.16
N THR A 43 -11.23 -6.70 0.98
CA THR A 43 -12.66 -6.62 0.65
C THR A 43 -12.99 -7.02 -0.80
N LYS A 44 -12.06 -6.85 -1.74
CA LYS A 44 -12.24 -7.17 -3.16
C LYS A 44 -11.68 -8.54 -3.57
N PHE A 45 -10.98 -9.21 -2.66
CA PHE A 45 -10.32 -10.47 -2.95
C PHE A 45 -11.33 -11.56 -3.26
N ASP A 46 -11.04 -12.31 -4.33
CA ASP A 46 -11.81 -13.46 -4.77
C ASP A 46 -10.88 -14.68 -4.70
N SER A 47 -11.21 -15.61 -3.80
CA SER A 47 -10.41 -16.81 -3.57
C SER A 47 -10.36 -17.75 -4.78
N ALA A 48 -11.30 -17.65 -5.72
CA ALA A 48 -11.25 -18.41 -6.96
C ALA A 48 -10.13 -17.94 -7.90
N LYS A 49 -9.58 -16.72 -7.69
CA LYS A 49 -8.54 -16.12 -8.53
C LYS A 49 -7.12 -16.36 -8.00
N GLY A 50 -6.96 -17.12 -6.91
CA GLY A 50 -5.66 -17.51 -6.37
C GLY A 50 -5.48 -17.17 -4.90
N ALA A 51 -4.23 -17.01 -4.47
CA ALA A 51 -3.89 -16.75 -3.07
C ALA A 51 -3.90 -15.24 -2.74
N PHE A 52 -4.33 -14.89 -1.53
CA PHE A 52 -4.40 -13.49 -1.08
C PHE A 52 -3.04 -12.78 -0.98
N PRO A 53 -1.95 -13.36 -0.42
CA PRO A 53 -0.70 -12.62 -0.23
C PRO A 53 -0.09 -12.00 -1.50
N PRO A 54 0.06 -12.71 -2.64
CA PRO A 54 0.59 -12.11 -3.86
C PRO A 54 -0.37 -11.06 -4.47
N TYR A 55 -1.68 -11.25 -4.32
CA TYR A 55 -2.68 -10.28 -4.73
C TYR A 55 -2.58 -8.99 -3.91
N ALA A 56 -2.55 -9.11 -2.58
CA ALA A 56 -2.42 -7.99 -1.66
C ALA A 56 -1.11 -7.21 -1.90
N TYR A 57 0.01 -7.90 -2.08
CA TYR A 57 1.30 -7.27 -2.40
C TYR A 57 1.20 -6.39 -3.64
N SER A 58 0.64 -6.93 -4.73
CA SER A 58 0.52 -6.22 -6.01
C SER A 58 -0.42 -5.02 -5.89
N TYR A 59 -1.55 -5.18 -5.19
CA TYR A 59 -2.52 -4.11 -4.97
C TYR A 59 -1.94 -2.96 -4.14
N ILE A 60 -1.28 -3.27 -3.02
CA ILE A 60 -0.63 -2.30 -2.13
C ILE A 60 0.48 -1.56 -2.89
N GLN A 61 1.35 -2.29 -3.61
CA GLN A 61 2.43 -1.67 -4.37
C GLN A 61 1.90 -0.70 -5.42
N GLY A 62 0.85 -1.07 -6.16
CA GLY A 62 0.23 -0.17 -7.15
C GLY A 62 -0.36 1.09 -6.53
N ARG A 63 -1.00 0.98 -5.35
CA ARG A 63 -1.59 2.12 -4.66
C ARG A 63 -0.54 3.11 -4.14
N ILE A 64 0.54 2.60 -3.55
CA ILE A 64 1.65 3.44 -3.08
C ILE A 64 2.36 4.10 -4.27
N LEU A 65 2.57 3.38 -5.38
CA LEU A 65 3.16 3.95 -6.59
C LEU A 65 2.32 5.08 -7.16
N ASN A 66 1.00 4.90 -7.25
CA ASN A 66 0.08 5.94 -7.71
C ASN A 66 0.11 7.19 -6.82
N ALA A 67 0.28 7.02 -5.50
CA ALA A 67 0.44 8.14 -4.59
C ALA A 67 1.75 8.89 -4.84
N LEU A 68 2.87 8.17 -4.98
CA LEU A 68 4.18 8.75 -5.32
C LEU A 68 4.14 9.56 -6.62
N THR A 69 3.51 9.01 -7.67
CA THR A 69 3.36 9.71 -8.96
C THR A 69 2.57 11.01 -8.81
N LYS A 70 1.51 11.00 -7.99
CA LYS A 70 0.73 12.20 -7.71
C LYS A 70 1.56 13.23 -6.95
N ASP A 71 2.24 12.83 -5.89
CA ASP A 71 3.05 13.74 -5.07
C ASP A 71 4.18 14.38 -5.87
N ALA A 72 4.85 13.61 -6.74
CA ALA A 72 5.86 14.13 -7.67
C ALA A 72 5.27 15.18 -8.63
N ALA A 73 4.08 14.94 -9.17
CA ALA A 73 3.40 15.88 -10.04
C ALA A 73 2.94 17.17 -9.32
N PHE A 74 2.69 17.11 -8.01
CA PHE A 74 2.38 18.29 -7.20
C PHE A 74 3.63 19.11 -6.83
N SER A 75 4.78 18.45 -6.61
CA SER A 75 6.04 19.15 -6.32
C SER A 75 6.61 19.92 -7.51
N ASP A 76 6.30 19.50 -8.74
CA ASP A 76 6.79 20.15 -9.97
C ASP A 76 5.94 21.35 -10.44
N LYS A 77 4.85 21.69 -9.74
CA LYS A 77 4.08 22.90 -10.07
C LYS A 77 4.76 24.13 -9.45
N PRO A 78 5.28 25.08 -10.26
CA PRO A 78 5.80 26.34 -9.71
C PRO A 78 4.66 27.10 -9.02
N SER A 79 4.96 27.57 -7.80
CA SER A 79 4.09 28.43 -6.99
C SER A 79 3.91 29.81 -7.63
#